data_AF-A0A1J8R5R9-F1
#
_entry.id   AF-A0A1J8R5R9-F1
#
_cell.length_a   1.000
_cell.length_b   1.000
_cell.length_c   1.000
_cell.angle_alpha   90.00
_cell.angle_beta   90.00
_cell.angle_gamma   90.00
#
_symmetry.space_group_name_H-M   'P 1'
#
loop_
_entity.id
_entity.type
_entity.pdbx_description
1 polymer ?
#
loop_
_entity_poly.entity_id
_entity_poly.type
_entity_poly.pdbx_seq_one_letter_code
_entity_poly.pdbx_strand_id
1 'polypeptide(L)'
;MSDYPLAPKNYTIENTWWKKQLVSVGGENAIVGRQRLIGGTQTWKLEYNKNGYATFQGVPPYPTDGKYIAVGQDGRDLVYSETPGLFQLEGTGVGENIFVVRPAGIGEDAQPLVGWRLQSGEDGSPVIIANVMIEGAQWKFS
;
A
#
# COMPACT_ATOMS: atom_id res chain seq x y z
N MET A 1 -19.27 -15.26 6.14
CA MET A 1 -18.66 -14.51 5.02
C MET A 1 -17.84 -13.40 5.66
N SER A 2 -16.65 -13.10 5.16
CA SER A 2 -15.83 -12.00 5.70
C SER A 2 -16.47 -10.68 5.28
N ASP A 3 -16.74 -9.79 6.23
CA ASP A 3 -17.25 -8.43 5.97
C ASP A 3 -16.23 -7.51 5.29
N TYR A 4 -14.98 -7.98 5.17
CA TYR A 4 -13.86 -7.23 4.57
C TYR A 4 -13.57 -7.65 3.13
N PRO A 5 -13.15 -6.69 2.26
CA PRO A 5 -12.93 -6.93 0.83
C PRO A 5 -11.78 -7.91 0.53
N LEU A 6 -10.89 -8.11 1.50
CA LEU A 6 -9.76 -9.03 1.39
C LEU A 6 -9.51 -9.72 2.74
N ALA A 7 -9.29 -11.03 2.76
CA ALA A 7 -9.11 -11.78 4.00
C ALA A 7 -7.84 -11.36 4.75
N PRO A 8 -7.84 -11.24 6.09
CA PRO A 8 -6.64 -10.94 6.86
C PRO A 8 -5.61 -12.07 6.75
N LYS A 9 -4.43 -11.78 6.18
CA LYS A 9 -3.26 -12.68 6.07
C LYS A 9 -2.06 -11.90 5.52
N ASN A 10 -1.00 -12.62 5.19
CA ASN A 10 0.19 -12.08 4.54
C ASN A 10 -0.02 -11.96 3.02
N TYR A 11 0.36 -10.82 2.45
CA TYR A 11 0.28 -10.53 1.02
C TYR A 11 1.58 -9.90 0.51
N THR A 12 1.88 -10.20 -0.74
CA THR A 12 2.65 -9.33 -1.61
C THR A 12 1.71 -8.29 -2.22
N ILE A 13 2.21 -7.06 -2.43
CA ILE A 13 1.43 -5.96 -3.00
C ILE A 13 2.14 -5.47 -4.26
N GLU A 14 1.56 -5.73 -5.42
CA GLU A 14 2.13 -5.44 -6.74
C GLU A 14 1.36 -4.32 -7.42
N ASN A 15 2.05 -3.32 -7.96
CA ASN A 15 1.43 -2.33 -8.82
C ASN A 15 1.09 -2.95 -10.19
N THR A 16 -0.12 -2.73 -10.69
CA THR A 16 -0.57 -3.32 -11.96
C THR A 16 -0.01 -2.63 -13.21
N TRP A 17 0.74 -1.54 -13.06
CA TRP A 17 1.34 -0.81 -14.17
C TRP A 17 2.48 -1.60 -14.86
N TRP A 18 2.88 -1.17 -16.06
CA TRP A 18 3.66 -1.93 -17.06
C TRP A 18 4.96 -2.60 -16.56
N LYS A 19 5.59 -2.07 -15.51
CA LYS A 19 6.84 -2.63 -14.94
C LYS A 19 6.66 -3.47 -13.68
N LYS A 20 5.41 -3.71 -13.24
CA LYS A 20 5.05 -4.57 -12.09
C LYS A 20 5.98 -4.41 -10.90
N GLN A 21 5.72 -3.38 -10.10
CA GLN A 21 6.57 -3.06 -8.96
C GLN A 21 5.92 -3.48 -7.65
N LEU A 22 6.68 -4.20 -6.82
CA LEU A 22 6.25 -4.63 -5.48
C LEU A 22 6.48 -3.51 -4.47
N VAL A 23 5.51 -3.29 -3.59
CA VAL A 23 5.64 -2.37 -2.46
C VAL A 23 6.70 -2.91 -1.50
N SER A 24 7.72 -2.10 -1.24
CA SER A 24 8.90 -2.46 -0.44
C SER A 24 9.38 -1.28 0.40
N VAL A 25 10.26 -1.54 1.35
CA VAL A 25 10.94 -0.51 2.15
C VAL A 25 12.19 -0.06 1.41
N GLY A 26 12.32 1.24 1.17
CA GLY A 26 13.46 1.89 0.53
C GLY A 26 14.19 2.82 1.49
N GLY A 27 15.53 2.79 1.49
CA GLY A 27 16.32 3.66 2.38
C GLY A 27 15.97 3.45 3.86
N GLU A 28 15.98 4.53 4.65
CA GLU A 28 15.81 4.44 6.10
C GLU A 28 14.35 4.16 6.52
N ASN A 29 13.35 4.80 5.90
CA ASN A 29 11.93 4.58 6.20
C ASN A 29 10.97 4.84 5.01
N ALA A 30 11.44 4.92 3.76
CA ALA A 30 10.54 5.22 2.64
C ALA A 30 9.79 3.97 2.18
N ILE A 31 8.58 4.13 1.65
CA ILE A 31 7.86 3.07 0.93
C ILE A 31 7.99 3.33 -0.57
N VAL A 32 8.50 2.32 -1.28
CA VAL A 32 8.85 2.41 -2.71
C VAL A 32 8.33 1.21 -3.48
N GLY A 33 8.21 1.35 -4.80
CA GLY A 33 8.05 0.23 -5.73
C GLY A 33 9.41 -0.36 -6.12
N ARG A 34 9.51 -1.70 -6.15
CA ARG A 34 10.69 -2.42 -6.63
C ARG A 34 10.33 -3.52 -7.63
N GLN A 35 11.05 -3.59 -8.73
CA GLN A 35 10.94 -4.65 -9.74
C GLN A 35 11.68 -5.92 -9.32
N ARG A 36 12.81 -5.74 -8.61
CA ARG A 36 13.63 -6.83 -8.07
C ARG A 36 13.95 -6.51 -6.62
N LEU A 37 13.63 -7.46 -5.76
CA LEU A 37 13.89 -7.31 -4.34
C LEU A 37 15.30 -7.79 -4.04
N ILE A 38 16.18 -6.87 -3.66
CA ILE A 38 17.52 -7.20 -3.20
C ILE A 38 17.39 -7.60 -1.72
N GLY A 39 17.30 -8.91 -1.45
CA GLY A 39 17.20 -9.43 -0.08
C GLY A 39 15.90 -10.17 0.29
N GLY A 40 14.97 -10.34 -0.66
CA GLY A 40 13.74 -11.13 -0.48
C GLY A 40 12.45 -10.31 -0.61
N THR A 41 11.34 -11.00 -0.85
CA THR A 41 10.02 -10.37 -1.08
C THR A 41 9.45 -9.78 0.21
N GLN A 42 9.36 -8.45 0.25
CA GLN A 42 8.67 -7.76 1.34
C GLN A 42 7.21 -8.20 1.32
N THR A 43 6.83 -8.88 2.40
CA THR A 43 5.48 -9.35 2.63
C THR A 43 4.84 -8.43 3.67
N TRP A 44 3.55 -8.17 3.50
CA TRP A 44 2.77 -7.29 4.33
C TRP A 44 1.64 -8.08 4.97
N LYS A 45 1.61 -8.11 6.30
CA LYS A 45 0.51 -8.70 7.05
C LYS A 45 -0.63 -7.70 7.06
N LEU A 46 -1.73 -8.05 6.39
CA LEU A 46 -2.98 -7.30 6.38
C LEU A 46 -3.82 -7.70 7.59
N GLU A 47 -4.17 -6.72 8.40
CA GLU A 47 -5.17 -6.83 9.47
C GLU A 47 -6.19 -5.69 9.36
N TYR A 48 -7.33 -5.83 10.03
CA TYR A 48 -8.32 -4.76 10.13
C TYR A 48 -8.50 -4.36 11.58
N ASN A 49 -8.60 -3.06 11.83
CA ASN A 49 -8.91 -2.55 13.16
C ASN A 49 -10.42 -2.66 13.47
N LYS A 50 -10.81 -2.28 14.70
CA LYS A 50 -12.20 -2.34 15.17
C LYS A 50 -13.19 -1.51 14.33
N ASN A 51 -12.70 -0.53 13.57
CA ASN A 51 -13.48 0.33 12.70
C ASN A 51 -13.48 -0.16 11.24
N GLY A 52 -12.89 -1.33 10.96
CA GLY A 52 -12.82 -1.93 9.64
C GLY A 52 -11.76 -1.33 8.69
N TYR A 53 -10.81 -0.53 9.20
CA TYR A 53 -9.71 -0.03 8.39
C TYR A 53 -8.54 -1.00 8.34
N ALA A 54 -7.98 -1.18 7.15
CA ALA A 54 -6.82 -2.02 6.89
C ALA A 54 -5.53 -1.39 7.45
N THR A 55 -4.66 -2.24 8.00
CA THR A 55 -3.28 -1.93 8.36
C THR A 55 -2.33 -2.91 7.67
N PHE A 56 -1.12 -2.46 7.35
CA PHE A 56 -0.11 -3.28 6.65
C PHE A 56 1.17 -3.32 7.46
N GLN A 57 1.40 -4.42 8.17
CA GLN A 57 2.61 -4.63 8.97
C GLN A 57 3.70 -5.33 8.14
N GLY A 58 4.93 -4.85 8.21
CA GLY A 58 6.07 -5.52 7.58
C GLY A 58 6.33 -6.88 8.24
N VAL A 59 6.46 -7.92 7.43
CA VAL A 59 6.85 -9.27 7.88
C VAL A 59 8.37 -9.45 7.63
N PRO A 60 9.12 -10.09 8.55
CA PRO A 60 10.54 -10.42 8.39
C PRO A 60 10.84 -11.10 7.04
N PRO A 61 12.07 -10.94 6.47
CA PRO A 61 13.35 -10.87 7.18
C PRO A 61 14.01 -9.48 7.32
N TYR A 62 13.33 -8.37 6.98
CA TYR A 62 13.93 -7.03 7.12
C TYR A 62 14.03 -6.61 8.61
N PRO A 63 15.15 -5.98 9.04
CA PRO A 63 15.59 -5.86 10.44
C PRO A 63 14.78 -4.90 11.33
N THR A 64 13.64 -4.40 10.85
CA THR A 64 12.76 -3.52 11.61
C THR A 64 11.42 -4.22 11.76
N ASP A 65 11.41 -5.16 12.70
CA ASP A 65 10.27 -5.98 13.06
C ASP A 65 9.06 -5.11 13.41
N GLY A 66 7.90 -5.45 12.86
CA GLY A 66 6.62 -5.01 13.38
C GLY A 66 6.16 -3.59 13.03
N LYS A 67 6.95 -2.80 12.30
CA LYS A 67 6.54 -1.51 11.74
C LYS A 67 5.50 -1.67 10.63
N TYR A 68 4.86 -0.57 10.26
CA TYR A 68 3.71 -0.51 9.38
C TYR A 68 3.93 0.46 8.23
N ILE A 69 3.18 0.28 7.15
CA ILE A 69 2.97 1.35 6.17
C ILE A 69 2.09 2.43 6.81
N ALA A 70 2.54 3.67 6.76
CA ALA A 70 1.84 4.84 7.25
C ALA A 70 1.90 6.00 6.27
N VAL A 71 1.04 6.99 6.47
CA VAL A 71 1.12 8.27 5.75
C VAL A 71 2.11 9.17 6.50
N GLY A 72 3.05 9.76 5.78
CA GLY A 72 4.02 10.71 6.30
C GLY A 72 3.36 11.99 6.84
N GLN A 73 4.12 12.78 7.59
CA GLN A 73 3.61 14.00 8.24
C GLN A 73 3.09 15.04 7.24
N ASP A 74 3.61 15.03 6.01
CA ASP A 74 3.18 15.94 4.94
C ASP A 74 1.88 15.49 4.24
N GLY A 75 1.37 14.31 4.59
CA GLY A 75 0.17 13.73 4.00
C GLY A 75 0.35 13.19 2.57
N ARG A 76 1.58 13.20 2.03
CA ARG A 76 1.87 12.88 0.63
C ARG A 76 2.72 11.64 0.49
N ASP A 77 3.68 11.41 1.37
CA ASP A 77 4.56 10.25 1.24
C ASP A 77 4.03 9.07 2.06
N LEU A 78 4.33 7.84 1.61
CA LEU A 78 4.20 6.67 2.45
C LEU A 78 5.53 6.34 3.13
N VAL A 79 5.45 6.03 4.42
CA VAL A 79 6.60 5.79 5.28
C VAL A 79 6.45 4.49 6.06
N TYR A 80 7.57 3.90 6.44
CA TYR A 80 7.66 2.76 7.32
C TYR A 80 7.77 3.22 8.77
N SER A 81 6.73 3.00 9.57
CA SER A 81 6.51 3.69 10.85
C SER A 81 6.06 2.72 11.95
N GLU A 82 6.35 3.05 13.20
CA GLU A 82 5.82 2.33 14.38
C GLU A 82 4.30 2.52 14.52
N THR A 83 3.77 3.62 14.01
CA THR A 83 2.32 3.90 14.05
C THR A 83 1.68 3.45 12.73
N PRO A 84 0.65 2.59 12.75
CA PRO A 84 0.00 2.13 11.53
C PRO A 84 -0.76 3.26 10.83
N GLY A 85 -0.59 3.34 9.51
CA GLY A 85 -1.57 3.99 8.66
C GLY A 85 -2.86 3.19 8.65
N LEU A 86 -3.99 3.90 8.53
CA LEU A 86 -5.31 3.31 8.40
C LEU A 86 -5.77 3.49 6.97
N PHE A 87 -6.20 2.41 6.32
CA PHE A 87 -6.55 2.45 4.91
C PHE A 87 -7.90 1.78 4.61
N GLN A 88 -8.53 2.20 3.53
CA GLN A 88 -9.68 1.55 2.91
C GLN A 88 -9.24 0.88 1.61
N LEU A 89 -9.75 -0.32 1.36
CA LEU A 89 -9.52 -1.07 0.13
C LEU A 89 -10.77 -0.98 -0.74
N GLU A 90 -10.65 -0.33 -1.88
CA GLU A 90 -11.75 -0.18 -2.84
C GLU A 90 -11.52 -1.10 -4.03
N GLY A 91 -12.43 -2.05 -4.23
CA GLY A 91 -12.35 -2.98 -5.35
C GLY A 91 -12.48 -2.24 -6.68
N THR A 92 -11.58 -2.51 -7.62
CA THR A 92 -11.58 -1.83 -8.92
C THR A 92 -12.58 -2.40 -9.93
N GLY A 93 -13.15 -3.58 -9.66
CA GLY A 93 -13.94 -4.35 -10.63
C GLY A 93 -13.12 -4.97 -11.76
N VAL A 94 -11.79 -4.77 -11.78
CA VAL A 94 -10.88 -5.27 -12.80
C VAL A 94 -9.98 -6.33 -12.19
N GLY A 95 -10.39 -7.59 -12.31
CA GLY A 95 -9.62 -8.75 -11.82
C GLY A 95 -9.76 -9.01 -10.31
N GLU A 96 -9.35 -10.22 -9.91
CA GLU A 96 -9.40 -10.64 -8.51
C GLU A 96 -8.29 -9.97 -7.70
N ASN A 97 -8.64 -9.50 -6.49
CA ASN A 97 -7.74 -8.89 -5.51
C ASN A 97 -6.98 -7.65 -6.01
N ILE A 98 -7.59 -6.86 -6.92
CA ILE A 98 -7.04 -5.59 -7.38
C ILE A 98 -7.84 -4.42 -6.78
N PHE A 99 -7.14 -3.60 -6.01
CA PHE A 99 -7.73 -2.52 -5.23
C PHE A 99 -7.04 -1.18 -5.48
N VAL A 100 -7.79 -0.11 -5.26
CA VAL A 100 -7.24 1.20 -4.89
C VAL A 100 -7.15 1.24 -3.37
N VAL A 101 -6.03 1.75 -2.84
CA VAL A 101 -5.79 1.85 -1.39
C VAL A 101 -5.86 3.31 -0.98
N ARG A 102 -6.80 3.68 -0.10
CA ARG A 102 -7.04 5.08 0.29
C ARG A 102 -6.78 5.30 1.78
N PRO A 103 -6.17 6.41 2.21
CA PRO A 103 -6.09 6.76 3.62
C PRO A 103 -7.48 6.93 4.24
N ALA A 104 -7.68 6.38 5.44
CA ALA A 104 -8.89 6.60 6.22
C ALA A 104 -9.04 8.08 6.62
N GLY A 105 -10.29 8.56 6.71
CA GLY A 105 -10.59 9.93 7.14
C GLY A 105 -10.52 10.99 6.03
N ILE A 106 -10.20 10.61 4.80
CA ILE A 106 -10.43 11.45 3.62
C ILE A 106 -11.85 11.15 3.15
N GLY A 107 -12.77 12.13 3.30
CA GLY A 107 -14.19 11.94 3.02
C GLY A 107 -14.46 11.40 1.61
N GLU A 108 -15.47 10.55 1.47
CA GLU A 108 -15.84 9.92 0.20
C GLU A 108 -16.18 10.95 -0.90
N ASP A 109 -16.67 12.13 -0.50
CA ASP A 109 -17.02 13.24 -1.38
C ASP A 109 -15.86 14.22 -1.67
N ALA A 110 -14.68 14.02 -1.07
CA ALA A 110 -13.54 14.91 -1.27
C ALA A 110 -12.89 14.64 -2.63
N GLN A 111 -13.14 15.52 -3.60
CA GLN A 111 -12.35 15.57 -4.83
C GLN A 111 -11.06 16.37 -4.60
N PRO A 112 -9.89 15.88 -5.09
CA PRO A 112 -9.70 14.64 -5.86
C PRO A 112 -9.73 13.37 -5.00
N LEU A 113 -10.22 12.26 -5.58
CA LEU A 113 -10.04 10.93 -5.00
C LEU A 113 -8.54 10.65 -4.87
N VAL A 114 -8.04 10.54 -3.63
CA VAL A 114 -6.62 10.29 -3.36
C VAL A 114 -6.40 8.93 -2.70
N GLY A 115 -5.23 8.36 -2.97
CA GLY A 115 -4.83 7.04 -2.52
C GLY A 115 -3.41 6.73 -2.95
N TRP A 116 -2.99 5.49 -2.71
CA TRP A 116 -1.65 5.03 -3.03
C TRP A 116 -1.44 5.05 -4.53
N ARG A 117 -0.36 5.69 -4.96
CA ARG A 117 0.07 5.74 -6.35
C ARG A 117 1.58 5.58 -6.43
N LEU A 118 2.03 4.73 -7.33
CA LEU A 118 3.44 4.68 -7.70
C LEU A 118 3.79 5.98 -8.45
N GLN A 119 4.77 6.74 -7.96
CA GLN A 119 5.08 8.06 -8.52
C GLN A 119 5.58 7.99 -9.98
N SER A 120 6.34 6.95 -10.33
CA SER A 120 6.90 6.73 -11.66
C SER A 120 7.16 5.24 -11.92
N GLY A 121 7.39 4.86 -13.18
CA GLY A 121 7.77 3.50 -13.54
C GLY A 121 9.24 3.14 -13.26
N GLU A 122 10.01 4.01 -12.61
CA GLU A 122 11.42 3.76 -12.28
C GLU A 122 11.54 2.81 -11.08
N ASP A 123 12.57 1.95 -11.06
CA ASP A 123 12.80 1.07 -9.92
C ASP A 123 13.24 1.86 -8.69
N GLY A 124 12.59 1.62 -7.55
CA GLY A 124 12.78 2.41 -6.34
C GLY A 124 11.94 3.69 -6.30
N SER A 125 11.01 3.87 -7.24
CA SER A 125 10.10 5.02 -7.22
C SER A 125 9.25 5.03 -5.95
N PRO A 126 9.07 6.19 -5.30
CA PRO A 126 8.18 6.31 -4.14
C PRO A 126 6.74 5.89 -4.42
N VAL A 127 6.09 5.33 -3.39
CA VAL A 127 4.63 5.20 -3.33
C VAL A 127 4.10 6.38 -2.53
N ILE A 128 3.21 7.16 -3.13
CA ILE A 128 2.71 8.43 -2.59
C ILE A 128 1.18 8.41 -2.49
N ILE A 129 0.63 9.30 -1.67
CA ILE A 129 -0.79 9.66 -1.65
C ILE A 129 -1.03 10.71 -2.73
N ALA A 130 -1.70 10.32 -3.80
CA ALA A 130 -2.01 11.20 -4.92
C ALA A 130 -3.32 10.81 -5.58
N ASN A 131 -3.72 11.59 -6.59
CA ASN A 131 -4.93 11.31 -7.38
C ASN A 131 -4.89 9.89 -7.96
N VAL A 132 -5.93 9.10 -7.70
CA VAL A 132 -6.05 7.69 -8.11
C VAL A 132 -6.74 7.50 -9.46
N MET A 133 -7.23 8.59 -10.06
CA MET A 133 -7.82 8.57 -11.41
C MET A 133 -6.79 8.47 -12.53
N ILE A 134 -5.51 8.27 -12.20
CA ILE A 134 -4.41 8.15 -13.17
C ILE A 134 -3.65 6.84 -12.98
N GLU A 135 -2.76 6.53 -13.93
CA GLU A 135 -1.94 5.32 -13.90
C GLU A 135 -1.11 5.17 -12.62
N GLY A 136 -0.84 3.92 -12.24
CA GLY A 136 -0.04 3.59 -11.06
C GLY A 136 -0.80 3.54 -9.73
N ALA A 137 -2.13 3.67 -9.73
CA ALA A 137 -2.95 3.67 -8.50
C ALA A 137 -3.58 2.31 -8.14
N GLN A 138 -3.43 1.30 -8.99
CA GLN A 138 -4.01 -0.02 -8.82
C GLN A 138 -3.00 -1.01 -8.27
N TRP A 139 -3.42 -1.76 -7.25
CA TRP A 139 -2.55 -2.66 -6.50
C TRP A 139 -3.19 -4.04 -6.40
N LYS A 140 -2.45 -5.05 -6.86
CA LYS A 140 -2.81 -6.46 -6.76
C LYS A 140 -2.24 -7.05 -5.49
N PHE A 141 -3.07 -7.78 -4.75
CA PHE A 141 -2.69 -8.50 -3.55
C PHE A 141 -2.58 -10.00 -3.86
N SER A 142 -1.45 -10.62 -3.51
CA SER A 142 -1.18 -12.05 -3.80
C SER A 142 -0.50 -12.76 -2.63
#